data_AF-A0A7S3XYW5-F1
#
_entry.id   AF-A0A7S3XYW5-F1
#
_cell.length_a   1.000
_cell.length_b   1.000
_cell.length_c   1.000
_cell.angle_alpha   90.00
_cell.angle_beta   90.00
_cell.angle_gamma   90.00
#
_symmetry.space_group_name_H-M   'P 1'
#
loop_
_entity.id
_entity.type
_entity.pdbx_description
1 polymer ?
#
loop_
_entity_poly.entity_id
_entity_poly.type
_entity_poly.pdbx_seq_one_letter_code
_entity_poly.pdbx_strand_id
1 'polypeptide(L)'
;MKKRCEQAGCTKVPLFNIEGERRARVCAQHKQQGMVIVKRKRCKHAGCSRRARFNVMGERRGRFCTQHKLQGMVNVKDKRCEHAGCGKTPFFNLEGGSGGRFCAQHKLEGMENVRSKRCKHAGCSKLPSFNFQGKEGRIFCMQHRLEGMVNVKSFNSKA
;
A
#
# COMPACT_ATOMS: atom_id res chain seq x y z
N MET A 1 -19.45 -4.41 13.96
CA MET A 1 -18.57 -4.22 15.13
C MET A 1 -17.17 -4.77 14.84
N LYS A 2 -16.09 -4.00 15.04
CA LYS A 2 -14.71 -4.50 14.85
C LYS A 2 -14.35 -5.43 16.02
N LYS A 3 -14.00 -6.69 15.73
CA LYS A 3 -13.56 -7.65 16.75
C LYS A 3 -12.29 -7.16 17.43
N ARG A 4 -12.24 -7.23 18.76
CA ARG A 4 -11.11 -6.86 19.61
C ARG A 4 -10.41 -8.11 20.15
N CYS A 5 -9.20 -7.91 20.64
CA CYS A 5 -8.42 -8.93 21.33
C CYS A 5 -9.18 -9.44 22.56
N GLU A 6 -9.15 -10.75 22.81
CA GLU A 6 -9.83 -11.39 23.94
C GLU A 6 -9.22 -11.02 25.30
N GLN A 7 -7.95 -10.57 25.32
CA GLN A 7 -7.35 -10.03 26.54
C GLN A 7 -8.16 -8.83 27.07
N ALA A 8 -8.57 -8.91 28.34
CA ALA A 8 -9.34 -7.86 29.02
C ALA A 8 -8.69 -6.48 28.87
N GLY A 9 -9.51 -5.47 28.55
CA GLY A 9 -9.05 -4.10 28.31
C GLY A 9 -8.31 -3.85 27.00
N CYS A 10 -8.03 -4.89 26.18
CA CYS A 10 -7.26 -4.71 24.94
C CYS A 10 -8.14 -4.26 23.77
N THR A 11 -7.83 -3.07 23.21
CA THR A 11 -8.56 -2.52 22.05
C THR A 11 -7.98 -2.92 20.70
N LYS A 12 -6.83 -3.61 20.69
CA LYS A 12 -6.11 -4.02 19.47
C LYS A 12 -6.87 -5.08 18.68
N VAL A 13 -6.69 -5.09 17.36
CA VAL A 13 -7.30 -6.09 16.48
C VAL A 13 -6.63 -7.45 16.69
N PRO A 14 -7.40 -8.54 16.88
CA PRO A 14 -6.83 -9.86 17.04
C PRO A 14 -6.38 -10.41 15.69
N LEU A 15 -5.19 -11.02 15.69
CA LEU A 15 -4.53 -11.60 14.53
C LEU A 15 -4.12 -13.06 14.75
N PHE A 16 -3.91 -13.48 16.00
CA PHE A 16 -3.33 -14.76 16.37
C PHE A 16 -4.37 -15.69 17.01
N ASN A 17 -4.19 -16.99 16.78
CA ASN A 17 -4.87 -18.09 17.48
C ASN A 17 -4.02 -19.36 17.31
N ILE A 18 -4.47 -20.50 17.83
CA ILE A 18 -3.87 -21.81 17.57
C ILE A 18 -3.99 -22.19 16.08
N GLU A 19 -3.14 -23.12 15.63
CA GLU A 19 -3.17 -23.62 14.25
C GLU A 19 -4.48 -24.36 13.94
N GLY A 20 -4.98 -24.23 12.71
CA GLY A 20 -6.27 -24.80 12.29
C GLY A 20 -7.49 -23.91 12.56
N GLU A 21 -7.39 -22.98 13.52
CA GLU A 21 -8.50 -22.10 13.86
C GLU A 21 -8.82 -21.07 12.78
N ARG A 22 -10.11 -20.79 12.57
CA ARG A 22 -10.58 -19.82 11.56
C ARG A 22 -10.68 -18.39 12.10
N ARG A 23 -10.76 -18.23 13.43
CA ARG A 23 -10.99 -16.94 14.10
C ARG A 23 -9.75 -16.55 14.90
N ALA A 24 -9.27 -15.32 14.71
CA ALA A 24 -8.21 -14.78 15.56
C ALA A 24 -8.79 -14.32 16.90
N ARG A 25 -8.07 -14.62 17.99
CA ARG A 25 -8.48 -14.36 19.38
C ARG A 25 -7.65 -13.27 20.03
N VAL A 26 -6.34 -13.28 19.84
CA VAL A 26 -5.42 -12.35 20.50
C VAL A 26 -4.62 -11.47 19.52
N CYS A 27 -4.17 -10.31 19.98
CA CYS A 27 -3.33 -9.41 19.20
C CYS A 27 -1.85 -9.85 19.24
N ALA A 28 -0.98 -9.12 18.53
CA ALA A 28 0.45 -9.44 18.49
C ALA A 28 1.15 -9.36 19.85
N GLN A 29 0.68 -8.47 20.73
CA GLN A 29 1.24 -8.28 22.07
C GLN A 29 0.85 -9.42 23.03
N HIS A 30 -0.36 -9.97 22.89
CA HIS A 30 -0.86 -11.06 23.73
C HIS A 30 -0.72 -12.43 23.06
N LYS A 31 0.21 -12.54 22.11
CA LYS A 31 0.50 -13.79 21.42
C LYS A 31 1.33 -14.68 22.36
N GLN A 32 0.84 -15.88 22.64
CA GLN A 32 1.59 -16.90 23.38
C GLN A 32 2.42 -17.80 22.43
N GLN A 33 3.33 -18.59 22.99
CA GLN A 33 4.11 -19.58 22.24
C GLN A 33 3.17 -20.55 21.52
N GLY A 34 3.51 -20.95 20.30
CA GLY A 34 2.68 -21.83 19.48
C GLY A 34 1.53 -21.15 18.72
N MET A 35 1.15 -19.91 19.06
CA MET A 35 0.08 -19.22 18.32
C MET A 35 0.53 -18.72 16.94
N VAL A 36 -0.35 -18.86 15.95
CA VAL A 36 -0.13 -18.49 14.54
C VAL A 36 -1.13 -17.42 14.08
N ILE A 37 -0.77 -16.70 13.01
CA ILE A 37 -1.70 -15.74 12.38
C ILE A 37 -2.75 -16.53 11.58
N VAL A 38 -4.02 -16.43 11.96
CA VAL A 38 -5.11 -17.21 11.34
C VAL A 38 -5.95 -16.44 10.31
N LYS A 39 -5.97 -15.11 10.38
CA LYS A 39 -6.74 -14.27 9.43
C LYS A 39 -6.05 -14.05 8.08
N ARG A 40 -4.74 -14.28 7.99
CA ARG A 40 -3.93 -14.00 6.79
C ARG A 40 -3.55 -15.32 6.13
N LYS A 41 -3.64 -15.39 4.80
CA LYS A 41 -3.09 -16.53 4.06
C LYS A 41 -1.58 -16.61 4.30
N ARG A 42 -1.15 -17.75 4.82
CA ARG A 42 0.24 -18.10 5.08
C ARG A 42 0.88 -18.66 3.81
N CYS A 43 2.21 -18.61 3.79
CA CYS A 43 3.02 -19.28 2.80
C CYS A 43 2.69 -20.78 2.74
N LYS A 44 2.60 -21.35 1.54
CA LYS A 44 2.33 -22.78 1.31
C LYS A 44 3.48 -23.68 1.74
N HIS A 45 4.71 -23.16 1.82
CA HIS A 45 5.86 -23.92 2.33
C HIS A 45 5.63 -24.40 3.77
N ALA A 46 5.89 -25.69 4.01
CA ALA A 46 5.66 -26.33 5.31
C ALA A 46 6.39 -25.60 6.44
N GLY A 47 5.77 -25.50 7.62
CA GLY A 47 6.31 -24.78 8.77
C GLY A 47 6.40 -23.24 8.62
N CYS A 48 6.10 -22.66 7.46
CA CYS A 48 6.25 -21.21 7.28
C CYS A 48 5.04 -20.44 7.82
N SER A 49 5.27 -19.50 8.74
CA SER A 49 4.25 -18.61 9.31
C SER A 49 4.17 -17.25 8.61
N ARG A 50 5.07 -16.98 7.65
CA ARG A 50 5.12 -15.71 6.91
C ARG A 50 3.90 -15.53 6.01
N ARG A 51 3.46 -14.28 5.86
CA ARG A 51 2.33 -13.91 4.99
C ARG A 51 2.64 -14.27 3.53
N ALA A 52 1.72 -14.96 2.87
CA ALA A 52 1.80 -15.18 1.45
C ALA A 52 1.47 -13.91 0.66
N ARG A 53 2.39 -13.50 -0.20
CA ARG A 53 2.29 -12.33 -1.07
C ARG A 53 2.63 -12.64 -2.53
N PHE A 54 3.38 -13.72 -2.78
CA PHE A 54 3.89 -14.08 -4.09
C PHE A 54 3.07 -15.21 -4.72
N ASN A 55 2.83 -15.10 -6.02
CA ASN A 55 2.20 -16.12 -6.85
C ASN A 55 2.57 -15.88 -8.33
N VAL A 56 2.06 -16.70 -9.25
CA VAL A 56 2.15 -16.45 -10.69
C VAL A 56 1.41 -15.16 -11.08
N MET A 57 1.79 -14.56 -12.21
CA MET A 57 1.16 -13.33 -12.70
C MET A 57 -0.34 -13.57 -12.98
N GLY A 58 -1.18 -12.56 -12.72
CA GLY A 58 -2.65 -12.64 -12.90
C GLY A 58 -3.41 -13.15 -11.67
N GLU A 59 -2.76 -13.91 -10.80
CA GLU A 59 -3.38 -14.41 -9.57
C GLU A 59 -3.66 -13.29 -8.56
N ARG A 60 -4.82 -13.31 -7.90
CA ARG A 60 -5.17 -12.30 -6.87
C ARG A 60 -4.74 -12.70 -5.45
N ARG A 61 -4.44 -13.99 -5.24
CA ARG A 61 -4.14 -14.56 -3.93
C ARG A 61 -2.67 -14.99 -3.89
N GLY A 62 -1.94 -14.52 -2.88
CA GLY A 62 -0.56 -14.97 -2.66
C GLY A 62 -0.54 -16.41 -2.16
N ARG A 63 0.42 -17.20 -2.65
CA ARG A 63 0.66 -18.59 -2.21
C ARG A 63 1.96 -18.72 -1.42
N PHE A 64 2.97 -17.92 -1.72
CA PHE A 64 4.30 -18.01 -1.10
C PHE A 64 4.74 -16.67 -0.49
N CYS A 65 5.66 -16.71 0.47
CA CYS A 65 6.29 -15.51 1.02
C CYS A 65 7.52 -15.11 0.18
N THR A 66 8.17 -13.98 0.49
CA THR A 66 9.39 -13.52 -0.21
C THR A 66 10.49 -14.58 -0.23
N GLN A 67 10.68 -15.33 0.85
CA GLN A 67 11.76 -16.31 0.99
C GLN A 67 11.48 -17.61 0.25
N HIS A 68 10.21 -18.00 0.12
CA HIS A 68 9.80 -19.27 -0.50
C HIS A 68 9.11 -19.07 -1.84
N LYS A 69 9.26 -17.89 -2.46
CA LYS A 69 8.74 -17.67 -3.82
C LYS A 69 9.57 -18.52 -4.79
N LEU A 70 8.92 -19.10 -5.79
CA LEU A 70 9.61 -19.76 -6.90
C LEU A 70 10.07 -18.72 -7.93
N GLN A 71 10.97 -19.13 -8.82
CA GLN A 71 11.39 -18.31 -9.95
C GLN A 71 10.17 -17.87 -10.78
N GLY A 72 10.16 -16.63 -11.26
CA GLY A 72 9.05 -16.06 -12.03
C GLY A 72 7.83 -15.64 -11.19
N MET A 73 7.75 -15.96 -9.89
CA MET A 73 6.65 -15.48 -9.06
C MET A 73 6.76 -14.00 -8.73
N VAL A 74 5.62 -13.32 -8.76
CA VAL A 74 5.49 -11.88 -8.53
C VAL A 74 4.67 -11.59 -7.27
N ASN A 75 4.91 -10.45 -6.62
CA ASN A 75 4.06 -10.03 -5.50
C ASN A 75 2.68 -9.63 -6.02
N VAL A 76 1.66 -10.45 -5.77
CA VAL A 76 0.28 -10.25 -6.24
C VAL A 76 -0.54 -9.33 -5.34
N LYS A 77 0.06 -8.78 -4.29
CA LYS A 77 -0.58 -7.77 -3.42
C LYS A 77 -0.22 -6.35 -3.79
N ASP A 78 0.80 -6.15 -4.61
CA ASP A 78 1.14 -4.83 -5.13
C ASP A 78 0.21 -4.48 -6.28
N LYS A 79 -0.20 -3.20 -6.37
CA LYS A 79 -0.92 -2.70 -7.55
C LYS A 79 -0.03 -2.85 -8.78
N ARG A 80 -0.62 -3.28 -9.89
CA ARG A 80 0.05 -3.44 -11.18
C ARG A 80 -0.66 -2.59 -12.22
N CYS A 81 0.07 -2.28 -13.29
CA CYS A 81 -0.49 -1.71 -14.49
C CYS A 81 -1.71 -2.52 -14.95
N GLU A 82 -2.78 -1.82 -15.34
CA GLU A 82 -4.01 -2.46 -15.82
C GLU A 82 -3.86 -3.11 -17.21
N HIS A 83 -2.82 -2.76 -17.96
CA HIS A 83 -2.47 -3.44 -19.21
C HIS A 83 -2.12 -4.91 -18.95
N ALA A 84 -2.76 -5.80 -19.71
CA ALA A 84 -2.61 -7.25 -19.58
C ALA A 84 -1.14 -7.68 -19.68
N GLY A 85 -0.71 -8.60 -18.81
CA GLY A 85 0.67 -9.07 -18.76
C GLY A 85 1.70 -8.06 -18.24
N CYS A 86 1.32 -6.82 -17.92
CA CYS A 86 2.27 -5.83 -17.44
C CYS A 86 2.54 -5.95 -15.93
N GLY A 87 3.77 -6.33 -15.59
CA GLY A 87 4.21 -6.43 -14.20
C GLY A 87 4.63 -5.12 -13.53
N LYS A 88 4.64 -3.99 -14.26
CA LYS A 88 5.18 -2.70 -13.80
C LYS A 88 4.23 -2.02 -12.81
N THR A 89 4.81 -1.28 -11.85
CA THR A 89 4.05 -0.44 -10.91
C THR A 89 3.31 0.66 -11.67
N PRO A 90 2.01 0.86 -11.41
CA PRO A 90 1.26 1.91 -12.05
C PRO A 90 1.46 3.24 -11.32
N PHE A 91 1.73 4.28 -12.11
CA PHE A 91 1.92 5.65 -11.65
C PHE A 91 0.98 6.63 -12.35
N PHE A 92 0.44 6.26 -13.50
CA PHE A 92 -0.34 7.12 -14.37
C PHE A 92 -1.84 6.86 -14.24
N ASN A 93 -2.63 7.93 -14.19
CA ASN A 93 -4.10 7.90 -14.20
C ASN A 93 -4.61 9.21 -14.81
N LEU A 94 -5.90 9.31 -15.05
CA LEU A 94 -6.55 10.58 -15.39
C LEU A 94 -6.53 11.54 -14.19
N GLU A 95 -6.64 12.83 -14.47
CA GLU A 95 -6.72 13.89 -13.45
C GLU A 95 -7.83 13.57 -12.42
N GLY A 96 -7.53 13.82 -11.14
CA GLY A 96 -8.43 13.49 -10.03
C GLY A 96 -8.48 12.00 -9.64
N GLY A 97 -7.84 11.10 -10.40
CA GLY A 97 -7.80 9.67 -10.11
C GLY A 97 -7.00 9.32 -8.83
N SER A 98 -7.55 8.43 -8.00
CA SER A 98 -6.90 7.98 -6.77
C SER A 98 -5.85 6.87 -7.03
N GLY A 99 -4.62 7.31 -7.32
CA GLY A 99 -3.46 6.44 -7.52
C GLY A 99 -3.37 5.86 -8.95
N GLY A 100 -2.18 5.39 -9.30
CA GLY A 100 -1.88 4.97 -10.67
C GLY A 100 -2.67 3.73 -11.11
N ARG A 101 -3.13 3.75 -12.37
CA ARG A 101 -3.76 2.64 -13.11
C ARG A 101 -2.81 2.04 -14.14
N PHE A 102 -2.02 2.88 -14.81
CA PHE A 102 -1.08 2.47 -15.87
C PHE A 102 0.37 2.81 -15.52
N CYS A 103 1.31 2.06 -16.10
CA CYS A 103 2.74 2.38 -16.02
C CYS A 103 3.12 3.39 -17.11
N ALA A 104 4.35 3.91 -17.08
CA ALA A 104 4.81 4.91 -18.06
C ALA A 104 4.72 4.44 -19.53
N GLN A 105 4.90 3.13 -19.77
CA GLN A 105 4.85 2.53 -21.11
C GLN A 105 3.43 2.33 -21.62
N HIS A 106 2.45 2.21 -20.72
CA HIS A 106 1.05 1.92 -21.07
C HIS A 106 0.11 3.07 -20.66
N LYS A 107 0.66 4.26 -20.41
CA LYS A 107 -0.18 5.44 -20.17
C LYS A 107 -0.93 5.77 -21.46
N LEU A 108 -2.19 6.17 -21.34
CA LEU A 108 -2.97 6.70 -22.46
C LEU A 108 -2.80 8.22 -22.55
N GLU A 109 -3.21 8.80 -23.67
CA GLU A 109 -3.29 10.26 -23.80
C GLU A 109 -4.16 10.87 -22.69
N GLY A 110 -3.77 12.06 -22.24
CA GLY A 110 -4.42 12.73 -21.11
C GLY A 110 -4.10 12.16 -19.71
N MET A 111 -3.34 11.05 -19.59
CA MET A 111 -2.94 10.54 -18.28
C MET A 111 -1.71 11.24 -17.71
N GLU A 112 -1.77 11.56 -16.42
CA GLU A 112 -0.68 12.17 -15.65
C GLU A 112 -0.15 11.24 -14.55
N ASN A 113 1.06 11.51 -14.07
CA ASN A 113 1.62 10.77 -12.94
C ASN A 113 0.96 11.22 -11.63
N VAL A 114 -0.03 10.47 -11.18
CA VAL A 114 -0.80 10.77 -9.96
C VAL A 114 -0.11 10.37 -8.65
N ARG A 115 1.04 9.69 -8.69
CA ARG A 115 1.87 9.48 -7.49
C ARG A 115 2.77 10.65 -7.18
N SER A 116 3.30 11.28 -8.23
CA SER A 116 4.14 12.47 -8.12
C SER A 116 3.27 13.69 -8.35
N LYS A 117 2.64 14.20 -7.27
CA LYS A 117 1.88 15.45 -7.33
C LYS A 117 2.74 16.54 -7.96
N ARG A 118 2.17 17.27 -8.91
CA ARG A 118 2.79 18.44 -9.55
C ARG A 118 2.24 19.73 -8.93
N CYS A 119 2.93 20.82 -9.20
CA CYS A 119 2.40 22.14 -8.91
C CYS A 119 1.02 22.30 -9.57
N LYS A 120 0.03 22.82 -8.83
CA LYS A 120 -1.34 23.02 -9.32
C LYS A 120 -1.48 24.14 -10.37
N HIS A 121 -0.43 24.93 -10.59
CA HIS A 121 -0.43 25.93 -11.64
C HIS A 121 -0.43 25.26 -13.02
N ALA A 122 -1.35 25.67 -13.89
CA ALA A 122 -1.51 25.09 -15.23
C ALA A 122 -0.18 25.12 -16.00
N GLY A 123 0.18 24.01 -16.65
CA GLY A 123 1.43 23.88 -17.38
C GLY A 123 2.70 23.75 -16.53
N CYS A 124 2.61 23.79 -15.19
CA CYS A 124 3.79 23.66 -14.35
C CYS A 124 4.14 22.19 -14.04
N SER A 125 5.30 21.75 -14.49
CA SER A 125 5.80 20.38 -14.26
C SER A 125 6.60 20.22 -12.95
N LYS A 126 6.87 21.31 -12.22
CA LYS A 126 7.70 21.32 -11.00
C LYS A 126 7.01 20.61 -9.84
N LEU A 127 7.82 20.01 -8.97
CA LEU A 127 7.32 19.43 -7.72
C LEU A 127 6.79 20.53 -6.80
N PRO A 128 5.60 20.35 -6.20
CA PRO A 128 5.09 21.30 -5.23
C PRO A 128 5.85 21.14 -3.91
N SER A 129 6.04 22.26 -3.22
CA SER A 129 6.60 22.35 -1.87
C SER A 129 5.81 23.30 -0.96
N PHE A 130 4.91 24.11 -1.50
CA PHE A 130 4.19 25.16 -0.79
C PHE A 130 2.71 24.81 -0.60
N ASN A 131 2.18 25.18 0.56
CA ASN A 131 0.77 25.19 0.90
C ASN A 131 0.52 26.20 2.04
N PHE A 132 -0.74 26.47 2.38
CA PHE A 132 -1.07 27.24 3.58
C PHE A 132 -0.73 26.47 4.85
N GLN A 133 -0.34 27.20 5.90
CA GLN A 133 0.00 26.62 7.20
C GLN A 133 -1.16 25.76 7.73
N GLY A 134 -0.84 24.57 8.25
CA GLY A 134 -1.83 23.62 8.77
C GLY A 134 -2.60 22.81 7.71
N LYS A 135 -2.41 23.07 6.41
CA LYS A 135 -3.00 22.25 5.35
C LYS A 135 -2.11 21.05 5.00
N GLU A 136 -2.74 19.92 4.70
CA GLU A 136 -2.03 18.71 4.31
C GLU A 136 -1.58 18.74 2.85
N GLY A 137 -0.39 18.20 2.60
CA GLY A 137 0.16 18.03 1.26
C GLY A 137 0.71 19.32 0.65
N ARG A 138 1.51 19.15 -0.40
CA ARG A 138 2.16 20.24 -1.15
C ARG A 138 1.32 20.52 -2.40
N ILE A 139 1.00 21.79 -2.69
CA ILE A 139 0.10 22.18 -3.79
C ILE A 139 0.81 23.02 -4.85
N PHE A 140 1.66 23.97 -4.47
CA PHE A 140 2.38 24.83 -5.41
C PHE A 140 3.90 24.70 -5.29
N CYS A 141 4.62 24.96 -6.37
CA CYS A 141 6.08 25.10 -6.34
C CYS A 141 6.46 26.50 -5.84
N MET A 142 7.76 26.75 -5.65
CA MET A 142 8.26 28.05 -5.19
C MET A 142 7.84 29.23 -6.07
N GLN A 143 7.81 29.03 -7.39
CA GLN A 143 7.47 30.08 -8.35
C GLN A 143 5.98 30.41 -8.40
N HIS A 144 5.13 29.46 -8.02
CA HIS A 144 3.67 29.62 -8.09
C HIS A 144 3.03 29.60 -6.70
N ARG A 145 3.83 29.86 -5.66
CA ARG A 145 3.28 30.00 -4.30
C ARG A 145 2.41 31.25 -4.27
N LEU A 146 1.25 31.15 -3.64
CA LEU A 146 0.42 32.32 -3.36
C LEU A 146 0.93 33.03 -2.10
N GLU A 147 0.52 34.28 -1.93
CA GLU A 147 0.79 35.02 -0.71
C GLU A 147 0.26 34.26 0.51
N GLY A 148 1.03 34.26 1.61
CA GLY A 148 0.72 33.50 2.82
C GLY A 148 1.02 31.99 2.75
N MET A 149 1.48 31.45 1.62
CA MET A 149 1.91 30.04 1.56
C MET A 149 3.32 29.84 2.11
N VAL A 150 3.48 28.75 2.88
CA VAL A 150 4.74 28.31 3.50
C VAL A 150 5.24 27.02 2.85
N ASN A 151 6.53 26.75 2.95
CA ASN A 151 7.10 25.47 2.54
C ASN A 151 6.69 24.38 3.54
N VAL A 152 5.86 23.43 3.10
CA VAL A 152 5.34 22.37 3.96
C VAL A 152 6.15 21.08 3.80
N LYS A 153 6.69 20.56 4.90
CA LYS A 153 7.43 19.30 4.91
C LYS A 153 6.48 18.13 4.62
N SER A 154 6.98 17.11 3.92
CA SER A 154 6.22 15.89 3.67
C SER A 154 5.96 15.18 4.99
N PHE A 155 4.71 15.12 5.46
CA PHE A 155 4.31 14.18 6.50
C PHE A 155 4.42 12.77 5.92
N ASN A 156 5.57 12.13 6.12
CA ASN A 156 5.76 10.74 5.77
C ASN A 156 5.03 9.92 6.83
N SER A 157 3.77 9.56 6.59
CA SER A 157 3.02 8.63 7.43
C SER A 157 3.56 7.21 7.23
N LYS A 158 4.66 6.92 7.91
CA LYS A 158 5.06 5.57 8.31
C LYS A 158 5.47 5.61 9.77
N ALA A 159 4.46 5.52 10.63
CA ALA A 159 4.58 4.84 11.92
C ALA A 159 4.44 3.33 11.69
#